data_AF-A0A534N107-F1
#
_entry.id   AF-A0A534N107-F1
#
_cell.length_a   1.000
_cell.length_b   1.000
_cell.length_c   1.000
_cell.angle_alpha   90.00
_cell.angle_beta   90.00
_cell.angle_gamma   90.00
#
_symmetry.space_group_name_H-M   'P 1'
#
loop_
_entity.id
_entity.type
_entity.pdbx_description
1 polymer ?
#
loop_
_entity_poly.entity_id
_entity_poly.type
_entity_poly.pdbx_seq_one_letter_code
_entity_poly.pdbx_strand_id
1 'polypeptide(L)'
;MRALGAVVEGLTFYDLANAAVAEMRVKVAFEELGRRKKEQLAKLEAVAGPNAAHAAVMPGIYPLDAVAKVECYVCGFVADTKAMPNQCPSCGAARYAFEKEIALTKAWEIASETERHSAVLFRESAARAAGPARTLLEELAREDEGQATLADRQLAELRT
;
A
#
# COMPACT_ATOMS: atom_id res chain seq x y z
N MET A 1 -9.80 -14.40 -3.75
CA MET A 1 -9.85 -13.60 -5.00
C MET A 1 -8.60 -12.71 -5.06
N ARG A 2 -7.85 -12.68 -6.17
CA ARG A 2 -6.59 -11.91 -6.27
C ARG A 2 -6.79 -10.39 -6.22
N ALA A 3 -7.90 -9.88 -6.78
CA ALA A 3 -8.27 -8.46 -6.68
C ALA A 3 -8.45 -8.01 -5.22
N LEU A 4 -9.16 -8.77 -4.40
CA LEU A 4 -9.27 -8.49 -2.97
C LEU A 4 -7.92 -8.56 -2.26
N GLY A 5 -7.08 -9.52 -2.67
CA GLY A 5 -5.70 -9.65 -2.17
C GLY A 5 -4.84 -8.42 -2.45
N ALA A 6 -4.98 -7.80 -3.62
CA ALA A 6 -4.27 -6.57 -3.98
C ALA A 6 -4.62 -5.41 -3.04
N VAL A 7 -5.88 -5.30 -2.64
CA VAL A 7 -6.34 -4.26 -1.71
C VAL A 7 -5.80 -4.51 -0.29
N VAL A 8 -5.88 -5.75 0.20
CA VAL A 8 -5.34 -6.13 1.52
C VAL A 8 -3.82 -5.95 1.58
N GLU A 9 -3.13 -6.31 0.51
CA GLU A 9 -1.68 -6.12 0.39
C GLU A 9 -1.32 -4.62 0.42
N GLY A 10 -2.06 -3.79 -0.31
CA GLY A 10 -1.85 -2.34 -0.31
C GLY A 10 -2.10 -1.69 1.04
N LEU A 11 -3.16 -2.09 1.75
CA LEU A 11 -3.40 -1.68 3.14
C LEU A 11 -2.22 -2.03 4.04
N THR A 12 -1.74 -3.27 3.95
CA THR A 12 -0.58 -3.73 4.73
C THR A 12 0.66 -2.91 4.41
N PHE A 13 0.92 -2.64 3.13
CA PHE A 13 2.04 -1.82 2.70
C PHE A 13 1.96 -0.40 3.28
N TYR A 14 0.84 0.30 3.06
CA TYR A 14 0.71 1.70 3.50
C TYR A 14 0.72 1.83 5.03
N ASP A 15 0.15 0.88 5.77
CA ASP A 15 0.22 0.87 7.24
C ASP A 15 1.67 0.74 7.75
N LEU A 16 2.44 -0.20 7.17
CA LEU A 16 3.86 -0.38 7.52
C LEU A 16 4.71 0.82 7.08
N ALA A 17 4.48 1.34 5.88
CA ALA A 17 5.19 2.48 5.35
C ALA A 17 4.97 3.73 6.21
N ASN A 18 3.72 4.02 6.60
CA ASN A 18 3.39 5.15 7.48
C ASN A 18 4.00 5.04 8.88
N ALA A 19 4.22 3.81 9.36
CA ALA A 19 4.89 3.58 10.64
C ALA A 19 6.40 3.84 10.56
N ALA A 20 7.03 3.61 9.41
CA ALA A 20 8.48 3.64 9.24
C ALA A 20 9.02 4.93 8.59
N VAL A 21 8.26 5.63 7.75
CA VAL A 21 8.78 6.76 6.97
C VAL A 21 9.06 8.00 7.82
N ALA A 22 10.22 8.62 7.60
CA ALA A 22 10.61 9.90 8.20
C ALA A 22 9.98 11.12 7.48
N GLU A 23 9.98 11.12 6.14
CA GLU A 23 9.55 12.28 5.34
C GLU A 23 8.04 12.54 5.47
N MET A 24 7.67 13.71 6.02
CA MET A 24 6.27 14.08 6.26
C MET A 24 5.39 14.08 5.00
N ARG A 25 5.91 14.53 3.86
CA ARG A 25 5.15 14.58 2.59
C ARG A 25 4.77 13.19 2.12
N VAL A 26 5.69 12.23 2.27
CA VAL A 26 5.47 10.83 1.93
C VAL A 26 4.46 10.20 2.88
N LYS A 27 4.56 10.51 4.17
CA LYS A 27 3.57 10.06 5.15
C LYS A 27 2.16 10.53 4.80
N VAL A 28 1.98 11.81 4.48
CA VAL A 28 0.67 12.35 4.05
C VAL A 28 0.17 11.63 2.79
N ALA A 29 1.03 11.41 1.80
CA ALA A 29 0.66 10.69 0.59
C ALA A 29 0.24 9.24 0.88
N PHE A 30 1.01 8.51 1.68
CA PHE A 30 0.70 7.13 2.06
C PHE A 30 -0.52 7.00 2.97
N GLU A 31 -0.78 7.94 3.87
CA GLU A 31 -2.03 8.00 4.65
C GLU A 31 -3.25 8.14 3.73
N GLU A 32 -3.18 9.00 2.71
CA GLU A 32 -4.28 9.17 1.77
C GLU A 32 -4.48 7.95 0.85
N LEU A 33 -3.39 7.38 0.33
CA LEU A 33 -3.42 6.15 -0.46
C LEU A 33 -3.96 4.96 0.35
N GLY A 34 -3.54 4.81 1.61
CA GLY A 34 -4.04 3.80 2.53
C GLY A 34 -5.54 3.96 2.81
N ARG A 35 -6.02 5.20 3.00
CA ARG A 35 -7.46 5.48 3.17
C ARG A 35 -8.28 5.04 1.97
N ARG A 36 -7.79 5.29 0.74
CA ARG A 36 -8.44 4.82 -0.50
C ARG A 36 -8.53 3.29 -0.53
N LYS A 37 -7.45 2.57 -0.24
CA LYS A 37 -7.49 1.09 -0.21
C LYS A 37 -8.47 0.58 0.85
N LYS A 38 -8.62 1.28 1.97
CA LYS A 38 -9.63 0.94 3.00
C LYS A 38 -11.06 1.10 2.49
N GLU A 39 -11.34 2.17 1.76
CA GLU A 39 -12.64 2.39 1.12
C GLU A 39 -12.95 1.32 0.07
N GLN A 40 -11.95 0.94 -0.74
CA GLN A 40 -12.09 -0.16 -1.71
C GLN A 40 -12.37 -1.49 -1.03
N LEU A 41 -11.69 -1.78 0.08
CA LEU A 41 -11.94 -3.00 0.85
C LEU A 41 -13.38 -3.04 1.34
N ALA A 42 -13.88 -1.93 1.91
CA ALA A 42 -15.26 -1.84 2.38
C ALA A 42 -16.28 -2.07 1.24
N LYS A 43 -16.05 -1.49 0.05
CA LYS A 43 -16.89 -1.73 -1.14
C LYS A 43 -16.89 -3.22 -1.52
N LEU A 44 -15.72 -3.87 -1.52
CA LEU A 44 -15.58 -5.28 -1.87
C LEU A 44 -16.23 -6.21 -0.85
N GLU A 45 -16.06 -5.95 0.45
CA GLU A 45 -16.67 -6.73 1.54
C GLU A 45 -18.20 -6.62 1.54
N ALA A 46 -18.76 -5.48 1.11
CA ALA A 46 -20.20 -5.34 0.94
C ALA A 46 -20.79 -6.32 -0.09
N VAL A 47 -19.99 -6.79 -1.05
CA VAL A 47 -20.42 -7.74 -2.09
C VAL A 47 -19.93 -9.17 -1.82
N ALA A 48 -18.74 -9.33 -1.25
CA ALA A 48 -18.10 -10.63 -1.02
C ALA A 48 -18.33 -11.19 0.40
N GLY A 49 -18.87 -10.38 1.32
CA GLY A 49 -19.08 -10.71 2.73
C GLY A 49 -17.95 -10.21 3.65
N PRO A 50 -18.23 -10.05 4.96
CA PRO A 50 -17.36 -9.35 5.91
C PRO A 50 -16.05 -10.07 6.25
N ASN A 51 -15.90 -11.34 5.85
CA ASN A 51 -14.69 -12.13 6.09
C ASN A 51 -13.87 -12.38 4.82
N ALA A 52 -14.24 -11.75 3.70
CA ALA A 52 -13.59 -12.00 2.43
C ALA A 52 -12.07 -11.70 2.49
N ALA A 53 -11.65 -10.68 3.26
CA ALA A 53 -10.25 -10.31 3.44
C ALA A 53 -9.40 -11.45 4.02
N HIS A 54 -9.94 -12.24 4.94
CA HIS A 54 -9.20 -13.33 5.61
C HIS A 54 -8.78 -14.45 4.66
N ALA A 55 -9.52 -14.65 3.57
CA ALA A 55 -9.24 -15.65 2.54
C ALA A 55 -8.56 -15.04 1.30
N ALA A 56 -8.16 -13.76 1.35
CA ALA A 56 -7.56 -13.07 0.23
C ALA A 56 -6.11 -13.55 0.02
N VAL A 57 -5.77 -13.86 -1.23
CA VAL A 57 -4.41 -14.25 -1.61
C VAL A 57 -3.69 -13.01 -2.10
N MET A 58 -2.69 -12.55 -1.37
CA MET A 58 -1.88 -11.37 -1.75
C MET A 58 -1.12 -11.66 -3.06
N PRO A 59 -1.26 -10.82 -4.09
CA PRO A 59 -0.65 -11.04 -5.40
C PRO A 59 0.84 -10.69 -5.49
N GLY A 60 1.42 -10.00 -4.49
CA GLY A 60 2.83 -9.60 -4.51
C GLY A 60 3.09 -8.38 -5.38
N ILE A 61 2.13 -7.46 -5.49
CA ILE A 61 2.27 -6.25 -6.31
C ILE A 61 2.88 -5.08 -5.54
N TYR A 62 2.83 -5.11 -4.21
CA TYR A 62 3.43 -4.08 -3.35
C TYR A 62 4.82 -4.53 -2.87
N PRO A 63 5.78 -3.60 -2.72
CA PRO A 63 7.11 -3.93 -2.24
C PRO A 63 7.12 -4.06 -0.71
N LEU A 64 6.42 -5.06 -0.17
CA LEU A 64 6.28 -5.26 1.28
C LEU A 64 7.63 -5.41 2.00
N ASP A 65 8.60 -6.10 1.39
CA ASP A 65 9.93 -6.29 1.97
C ASP A 65 10.67 -4.96 2.22
N ALA A 66 10.35 -3.91 1.45
CA ALA A 66 10.93 -2.58 1.64
C ALA A 66 10.48 -1.92 2.95
N VAL A 67 9.33 -2.33 3.52
CA VAL A 67 8.72 -1.71 4.70
C VAL A 67 8.41 -2.71 5.82
N ALA A 68 8.59 -4.01 5.63
CA ALA A 68 8.28 -5.04 6.61
C ALA A 68 9.22 -5.01 7.83
N LYS A 69 10.48 -4.62 7.61
CA LYS A 69 11.51 -4.52 8.65
C LYS A 69 12.19 -3.16 8.64
N VAL A 70 12.59 -2.73 9.82
CA VAL A 70 13.40 -1.53 10.06
C VAL A 70 14.72 -1.92 10.70
N GLU A 71 15.76 -1.15 10.41
CA GLU A 71 17.10 -1.36 10.93
C GLU A 71 17.57 -0.09 11.64
N CYS A 72 18.11 -0.23 12.84
CA CYS A 72 18.70 0.88 13.56
C CYS A 72 19.97 1.34 12.84
N TYR A 73 19.97 2.54 12.24
CA TYR A 73 21.12 3.02 11.49
C TYR A 73 22.40 3.22 12.35
N VAL A 74 22.25 3.23 13.68
CA VAL A 74 23.36 3.39 14.62
C VAL A 74 24.13 2.08 14.85
N CYS A 75 23.44 0.94 14.91
CA CYS A 75 24.05 -0.33 15.33
C CYS A 75 23.66 -1.57 14.51
N GLY A 76 22.76 -1.43 13.53
CA GLY A 76 22.31 -2.53 12.67
C GLY A 76 21.27 -3.47 13.28
N PHE A 77 20.73 -3.16 14.47
CA PHE A 77 19.64 -3.97 15.05
C PHE A 77 18.39 -3.93 14.16
N VAL A 78 17.88 -5.10 13.77
CA VAL A 78 16.70 -5.25 12.92
C VAL A 78 15.46 -5.62 13.73
N ALA A 79 14.34 -4.95 13.46
CA ALA A 79 13.04 -5.26 14.04
C ALA A 79 11.94 -5.32 12.96
N ASP A 80 10.85 -6.02 13.26
CA ASP A 80 9.64 -5.93 12.45
C ASP A 80 9.03 -4.53 12.61
N THR A 81 8.68 -3.89 11.50
CA THR A 81 8.13 -2.52 11.49
C THR A 81 6.86 -2.40 12.32
N LYS A 82 6.02 -3.44 12.32
CA LYS A 82 4.80 -3.51 13.14
C LYS A 82 5.09 -3.45 14.64
N ALA A 83 6.27 -3.89 15.05
CA ALA A 83 6.75 -3.89 16.44
C ALA A 83 7.92 -2.90 16.63
N MET A 84 8.01 -1.85 15.79
CA MET A 84 9.12 -0.89 15.82
C MET A 84 9.24 -0.25 17.21
N PRO A 85 10.39 -0.42 17.91
CA PRO A 85 10.53 0.00 19.28
C PRO A 85 10.71 1.51 19.41
N ASN A 86 10.36 2.07 20.58
CA ASN A 86 10.60 3.49 20.87
C ASN A 86 12.08 3.80 21.20
N GLN A 87 12.84 2.78 21.58
CA GLN A 87 14.27 2.84 21.82
C GLN A 87 14.92 1.54 21.34
N CYS A 88 16.08 1.63 20.70
CA CYS A 88 16.83 0.48 20.22
C CYS A 88 17.29 -0.37 21.41
N PRO A 89 16.87 -1.65 21.49
CA PRO A 89 17.25 -2.53 22.60
C PRO A 89 18.75 -2.89 22.58
N SER A 90 19.44 -2.71 21.44
CA SER A 90 20.85 -3.05 21.32
C SER A 90 21.80 -1.91 21.71
N CYS A 91 21.46 -0.65 21.40
CA CYS A 91 22.38 0.47 21.60
C CYS A 91 21.76 1.70 22.30
N GLY A 92 20.47 1.65 22.63
CA GLY A 92 19.78 2.74 23.33
C GLY A 92 19.40 3.95 22.44
N ALA A 93 19.66 3.91 21.13
CA ALA A 93 19.25 4.97 20.21
C ALA A 93 17.71 5.16 20.20
N ALA A 94 17.24 6.39 19.97
CA ALA A 94 15.80 6.68 19.98
C ALA A 94 15.08 6.13 18.73
N ARG A 95 13.74 6.19 18.72
CA ARG A 95 12.86 5.67 17.65
C ARG A 95 13.24 6.15 16.24
N TYR A 96 13.63 7.41 16.07
CA TYR A 96 14.03 7.96 14.77
C TYR A 96 15.20 7.20 14.14
N ALA A 97 15.96 6.43 14.93
CA ALA A 97 17.05 5.60 14.43
C ALA A 97 16.58 4.47 13.51
N PHE A 98 15.28 4.19 13.49
CA PHE A 98 14.64 3.17 12.66
C PHE A 98 13.85 3.76 11.48
N GLU A 99 13.71 5.08 11.42
CA GLU A 99 12.94 5.73 10.35
C GLU A 99 13.63 5.53 8.99
N LYS A 100 12.80 5.34 7.96
CA LYS A 100 13.24 5.12 6.58
C LYS A 100 13.11 6.39 5.77
N GLU A 101 14.16 6.69 5.04
CA GLU A 101 14.14 7.67 3.96
C GLU A 101 13.53 7.03 2.72
N ILE A 102 12.29 7.36 2.43
CA ILE A 102 11.62 7.04 1.16
C ILE A 102 11.43 8.35 0.45
N ALA A 103 12.07 8.52 -0.72
CA ALA A 103 11.87 9.73 -1.51
C ALA A 103 10.42 9.84 -2.00
N LEU A 104 9.87 11.06 -2.01
CA LEU A 104 8.52 11.30 -2.55
C LEU A 104 8.33 10.84 -3.99
N THR A 105 9.36 10.94 -4.85
CA THR A 105 9.32 10.36 -6.20
C THR A 105 9.11 8.85 -6.16
N LYS A 106 9.80 8.13 -5.27
CA LYS A 106 9.65 6.69 -5.11
C LYS A 106 8.26 6.32 -4.58
N ALA A 107 7.69 7.12 -3.68
CA ALA A 107 6.32 6.93 -3.20
C ALA A 107 5.29 6.99 -4.34
N TRP A 108 5.41 7.99 -5.23
CA TRP A 108 4.53 8.11 -6.40
C TRP A 108 4.77 7.04 -7.48
N GLU A 109 6.02 6.60 -7.66
CA GLU A 109 6.33 5.45 -8.52
C GLU A 109 5.61 4.18 -8.03
N ILE A 110 5.73 3.87 -6.73
CA ILE A 110 5.06 2.72 -6.12
C ILE A 110 3.54 2.85 -6.30
N ALA A 111 2.96 4.01 -5.97
CA ALA A 111 1.53 4.25 -6.15
C ALA A 111 1.10 4.02 -7.61
N SER A 112 1.81 4.59 -8.57
CA SER A 112 1.45 4.46 -9.98
C SER A 112 1.50 3.02 -10.51
N GLU A 113 2.59 2.29 -10.19
CA GLU A 113 2.77 0.89 -10.60
C GLU A 113 1.75 -0.04 -9.95
N THR A 114 1.54 0.10 -8.64
CA THR A 114 0.63 -0.75 -7.86
C THR A 114 -0.83 -0.51 -8.25
N GLU A 115 -1.23 0.73 -8.49
CA GLU A 115 -2.59 1.05 -8.96
C GLU A 115 -2.83 0.47 -10.36
N ARG A 116 -1.87 0.55 -11.30
CA ARG A 116 -1.99 -0.11 -12.61
C ARG A 116 -2.17 -1.62 -12.48
N HIS A 117 -1.37 -2.27 -11.66
CA HIS A 117 -1.48 -3.71 -11.44
C HIS A 117 -2.80 -4.10 -10.78
N SER A 118 -3.25 -3.32 -9.80
CA SER A 118 -4.54 -3.51 -9.13
C SER A 118 -5.70 -3.34 -10.11
N ALA A 119 -5.67 -2.33 -10.99
CA ALA A 119 -6.65 -2.14 -12.07
C ALA A 119 -6.74 -3.36 -13.00
N VAL A 120 -5.59 -3.95 -13.38
CA VAL A 120 -5.55 -5.19 -14.17
C VAL A 120 -6.21 -6.35 -13.42
N LEU A 121 -5.87 -6.56 -12.15
CA LEU A 121 -6.46 -7.62 -11.33
C LEU A 121 -7.97 -7.45 -11.14
N PHE A 122 -8.44 -6.22 -11.03
CA PHE A 122 -9.87 -5.90 -10.98
C PHE A 122 -10.57 -6.25 -12.29
N ARG A 123 -10.01 -5.88 -13.45
CA ARG A 123 -10.54 -6.26 -14.78
C ARG A 123 -10.60 -7.77 -14.97
N GLU A 124 -9.53 -8.47 -14.60
CA GLU A 124 -9.48 -9.94 -14.67
C GLU A 124 -10.53 -10.61 -13.77
N SER A 125 -10.76 -10.05 -12.57
CA SER A 125 -11.77 -10.55 -11.65
C SER A 125 -13.18 -10.25 -12.15
N ALA A 126 -13.41 -9.06 -12.72
CA ALA A 126 -14.68 -8.66 -13.33
C ALA A 126 -15.09 -9.60 -14.47
N ALA A 127 -14.14 -10.00 -15.32
CA ALA A 127 -14.37 -10.92 -16.43
C ALA A 127 -14.90 -12.30 -15.98
N ARG A 128 -14.69 -12.67 -14.71
CA ARG A 128 -15.13 -13.95 -14.11
C ARG A 128 -16.32 -13.79 -13.17
N ALA A 129 -16.76 -12.56 -12.92
CA ALA A 129 -17.87 -12.23 -12.03
C ALA A 129 -19.16 -11.96 -12.81
N ALA A 130 -20.28 -11.87 -12.09
CA ALA A 130 -21.57 -11.52 -12.65
C ALA A 130 -22.32 -10.53 -11.73
N GLY A 131 -23.33 -9.85 -12.30
CA GLY A 131 -24.21 -8.97 -11.56
C GLY A 131 -23.48 -7.83 -10.84
N PRO A 132 -23.92 -7.43 -9.62
CA PRO A 132 -23.33 -6.31 -8.88
C PRO A 132 -21.83 -6.43 -8.63
N ALA A 133 -21.31 -7.64 -8.43
CA ALA A 133 -19.89 -7.88 -8.22
C ALA A 133 -19.05 -7.50 -9.44
N ARG A 134 -19.52 -7.83 -10.64
CA ARG A 134 -18.85 -7.46 -11.89
C ARG A 134 -18.83 -5.94 -12.05
N THR A 135 -19.97 -5.28 -11.85
CA THR A 135 -20.09 -3.82 -11.97
C THR A 135 -19.11 -3.10 -11.04
N LEU A 136 -19.06 -3.52 -9.77
CA LEU A 136 -18.14 -2.96 -8.78
C LEU A 136 -16.67 -3.16 -9.20
N LEU A 137 -16.29 -4.36 -9.64
CA LEU A 137 -14.91 -4.64 -10.05
C LEU A 137 -14.51 -3.80 -11.28
N GLU A 138 -15.41 -3.58 -12.23
CA GLU A 138 -15.16 -2.70 -13.38
C GLU A 138 -15.02 -1.22 -12.96
N GLU A 139 -15.77 -0.78 -11.94
CA GLU A 139 -15.65 0.56 -11.35
C GLU A 139 -14.30 0.74 -10.65
N LEU A 140 -13.94 -0.19 -9.75
CA LEU A 140 -12.65 -0.16 -9.05
C LEU A 140 -11.47 -0.20 -10.02
N ALA A 141 -11.57 -0.96 -11.11
CA ALA A 141 -10.56 -0.95 -12.16
C ALA A 141 -10.36 0.43 -12.81
N ARG A 142 -11.45 1.18 -13.04
CA ARG A 142 -11.38 2.54 -13.58
C ARG A 142 -10.83 3.53 -12.57
N GLU A 143 -11.23 3.38 -11.29
CA GLU A 143 -10.71 4.19 -10.19
C GLU A 143 -9.18 4.06 -10.09
N ASP A 144 -8.66 2.83 -10.03
CA ASP A 144 -7.22 2.56 -9.90
C ASP A 144 -6.42 3.07 -11.12
N GLU A 145 -6.94 2.87 -12.33
CA GLU A 145 -6.30 3.43 -13.55
C GLU A 145 -6.22 4.96 -13.50
N GLY A 146 -7.28 5.60 -12.99
CA GLY A 146 -7.32 7.05 -12.74
C GLY A 146 -6.29 7.48 -11.70
N GLN A 147 -6.16 6.74 -10.60
CA GLN A 147 -5.17 7.02 -9.55
C GLN A 147 -3.74 6.84 -10.05
N ALA A 148 -3.47 5.82 -10.87
CA ALA A 148 -2.17 5.66 -11.50
C ALA A 148 -1.81 6.87 -12.38
N THR A 149 -2.77 7.36 -13.16
CA THR A 149 -2.57 8.56 -13.99
C THR A 149 -2.29 9.80 -13.13
N LEU A 150 -2.96 9.95 -11.99
CA LEU A 150 -2.69 11.05 -11.06
C LEU A 150 -1.31 10.93 -10.42
N ALA A 151 -0.89 9.73 -10.02
CA ALA A 151 0.43 9.47 -9.48
C ALA A 151 1.54 9.77 -10.51
N ASP A 152 1.35 9.43 -11.78
CA ASP A 152 2.29 9.78 -12.86
C ASP A 152 2.45 11.30 -13.01
N ARG A 153 1.35 12.07 -12.87
CA ARG A 153 1.41 13.53 -12.91
C ARG A 153 2.21 14.09 -11.74
N GLN A 154 1.96 13.60 -10.53
CA GLN A 154 2.73 13.98 -9.34
C GLN A 154 4.22 13.66 -9.51
N LEU A 155 4.53 12.49 -10.08
CA LEU A 155 5.91 12.09 -10.36
C LEU A 155 6.57 13.00 -11.40
N ALA A 156 5.85 13.40 -12.45
CA ALA A 156 6.35 14.32 -13.46
C ALA A 156 6.65 15.71 -12.88
N GLU A 157 5.74 16.24 -12.04
CA GLU A 157 5.91 17.53 -11.36
C GLU A 157 7.13 17.58 -10.43
N LEU A 158 7.53 16.45 -9.84
CA LEU A 158 8.70 16.37 -8.97
C LEU A 158 10.03 16.22 -9.73
N ARG A 159 9.98 15.88 -11.02
CA ARG A 159 11.16 15.68 -11.87
C ARG A 159 11.50 16.89 -12.72
N THR A 160 10.63 17.91 -12.74
CA THR A 160 10.83 19.21 -13.40
C THR A 160 11.50 20.19 -12.46
#